data_AF-A0A381ICV4-F1
#
_entry.id   AF-A0A381ICV4-F1
#
_cell.length_a   1.000
_cell.length_b   1.000
_cell.length_c   1.000
_cell.angle_alpha   90.00
_cell.angle_beta   90.00
_cell.angle_gamma   90.00
#
_symmetry.space_group_name_H-M   'P 1'
#
loop_
_entity.id
_entity.type
_entity.pdbx_description
1 polymer ?
#
loop_
_entity_poly.entity_id
_entity_poly.type
_entity_poly.pdbx_seq_one_letter_code
_entity_poly.pdbx_strand_id
1 'polypeptide(L)' 'MKKAINKQFILSTLICFIPFIVSIYFYNRLPNEVAIHFDNYGNPDNYAPKVIAAFGVPLLMLCIHLYTWFRLENEA' A
#
# COMPACT_ATOMS: atom_id res chain seq x y z
N MET A 1 10.07 20.44 -18.93
CA MET A 1 9.11 19.72 -18.07
C MET A 1 9.27 18.24 -18.34
N LYS A 2 9.54 17.42 -17.31
CA LYS A 2 9.45 15.96 -17.47
C LYS A 2 7.99 15.59 -17.75
N LYS A 3 7.76 14.41 -18.31
CA LYS A 3 6.41 13.92 -18.59
C LYS A 3 5.89 13.25 -17.31
N ALA A 4 4.78 13.79 -16.79
CA ALA A 4 4.13 13.28 -15.58
C ALA A 4 3.75 11.80 -15.63
N ILE A 5 3.57 11.24 -16.84
CA ILE A 5 3.40 9.80 -17.02
C ILE A 5 4.58 9.29 -17.84
N ASN A 6 5.45 8.53 -17.20
CA ASN A 6 6.61 7.89 -17.81
C ASN A 6 6.70 6.42 -17.38
N LYS A 7 7.67 5.68 -17.96
CA LYS A 7 7.84 4.24 -17.69
C LYS A 7 8.08 3.95 -16.20
N GLN A 8 8.81 4.81 -15.50
CA GLN A 8 9.08 4.65 -14.07
C GLN A 8 7.80 4.80 -13.23
N PHE A 9 6.97 5.80 -13.54
CA PHE A 9 5.66 5.98 -12.89
C PHE A 9 4.76 4.77 -13.08
N ILE A 10 4.65 4.28 -14.31
CA ILE A 10 3.81 3.14 -14.64
C ILE A 10 4.30 1.90 -13.89
N LEU A 11 5.60 1.61 -13.95
CA LEU A 11 6.18 0.45 -13.28
C LEU A 11 5.99 0.49 -11.77
N SER A 12 6.32 1.61 -11.12
CA SER A 12 6.16 1.77 -9.67
C SER A 12 4.69 1.70 -9.24
N THR A 13 3.78 2.28 -10.01
CA THR A 13 2.33 2.18 -9.76
C THR A 13 1.85 0.74 -9.87
N LEU A 14 2.30 -0.03 -10.88
CA LEU A 14 1.99 -1.45 -11.01
C LEU A 14 2.52 -2.28 -9.83
N ILE A 15 3.70 -1.95 -9.31
CA ILE A 15 4.26 -2.61 -8.12
C ILE A 15 3.36 -2.39 -6.90
N CYS A 16 2.77 -1.20 -6.74
CA CYS A 16 1.79 -0.93 -5.66
C CYS A 16 0.54 -1.82 -5.74
N PHE A 17 0.22 -2.44 -6.90
CA PHE A 17 -0.90 -3.39 -7.03
C PHE A 17 -0.56 -4.82 -6.63
N ILE A 18 0.72 -5.20 -6.53
CA ILE A 18 1.14 -6.52 -6.05
C ILE A 18 0.52 -6.89 -4.69
N PRO A 19 0.57 -6.03 -3.65
CA PRO A 19 -0.04 -6.35 -2.35
C PRO A 19 -1.55 -6.57 -2.41
N PHE A 20 -2.26 -5.96 -3.37
CA PHE A 20 -3.69 -6.22 -3.58
C PHE A 20 -3.91 -7.63 -4.12
N ILE A 21 -3.10 -8.06 -5.09
CA ILE A 21 -3.17 -9.42 -5.65
C ILE A 21 -2.91 -10.46 -4.56
N VAL A 22 -1.88 -10.25 -3.74
CA VAL A 22 -1.55 -11.12 -2.60
C VAL A 22 -2.71 -11.14 -1.60
N SER A 23 -3.25 -9.97 -1.27
CA SER A 23 -4.38 -9.84 -0.33
C SER A 23 -5.62 -10.56 -0.82
N ILE A 24 -5.97 -10.45 -2.11
CA ILE A 24 -7.09 -11.19 -2.72
C ILE A 24 -6.86 -12.70 -2.64
N TYR A 25 -5.66 -13.16 -3.02
CA TYR A 25 -5.34 -14.59 -3.02
C TYR A 25 -5.43 -15.22 -1.62
N PHE A 26 -4.97 -14.52 -0.59
CA PHE A 26 -4.97 -15.00 0.78
C PHE A 26 -6.16 -14.54 1.62
N TYR A 27 -7.09 -13.75 1.09
CA TYR A 27 -8.14 -13.07 1.86
C TYR A 27 -8.98 -14.03 2.74
N ASN A 28 -9.36 -15.18 2.19
CA ASN A 28 -10.16 -16.18 2.90
C ASN A 28 -9.38 -16.93 3.98
N ARG A 29 -8.05 -16.83 3.99
CA ARG A 29 -7.17 -17.41 5.01
C ARG A 29 -6.81 -16.44 6.11
N LEU A 30 -7.16 -15.16 5.97
CA LEU A 30 -6.91 -14.16 7.00
C LEU A 30 -7.88 -14.35 8.17
N PRO A 31 -7.39 -14.24 9.42
CA PRO A 31 -8.26 -14.16 10.60
C PRO A 31 -9.15 -12.91 10.52
N ASN A 32 -10.20 -12.83 11.34
CA ASN A 32 -11.11 -11.67 11.34
C ASN A 32 -10.39 -10.36 11.69
N GLU A 33 -9.35 -10.44 12.51
CA GLU A 33 -8.49 -9.32 12.88
C GLU A 33 -7.03 -9.65 12.59
N VAL A 34 -6.31 -8.69 12.01
CA VAL A 34 -4.93 -8.84 11.57
C VAL A 34 -4.09 -7.75 12.24
N ALA A 35 -2.90 -8.11 12.73
CA ALA A 35 -1.97 -7.16 13.31
C ALA A 35 -1.51 -6.15 12.24
N ILE A 36 -1.55 -4.87 12.59
CA ILE A 36 -1.13 -3.76 11.70
C ILE A 36 -0.02 -2.90 12.29
N HIS A 37 0.31 -3.10 13.57
CA HIS A 37 1.41 -2.46 14.27
C HIS A 37 2.11 -3.49 15.15
N PHE A 38 3.41 -3.28 15.33
CA PHE A 38 4.26 -4.12 16.16
C PHE A 38 5.11 -3.19 17.03
N ASP A 39 5.22 -3.53 18.32
CA ASP A 39 6.03 -2.78 19.27
C ASP A 39 7.55 -2.97 19.02
N ASN A 40 8.37 -2.29 19.82
CA ASN A 40 9.84 -2.39 19.71
C ASN A 40 10.40 -3.77 20.08
N TYR A 41 9.59 -4.66 20.67
CA TYR A 41 9.94 -6.04 20.99
C TYR A 41 9.44 -7.03 19.92
N GLY A 42 8.73 -6.53 18.90
CA GLY A 42 8.14 -7.33 17.83
C GLY A 42 6.80 -7.98 18.18
N ASN A 43 6.17 -7.61 19.30
CA ASN A 43 4.83 -8.09 19.63
C ASN A 43 3.78 -7.27 18.87
N PRO A 44 2.75 -7.92 18.32
CA PRO A 44 1.61 -7.19 17.78
C PRO A 44 0.86 -6.50 18.93
N ASP A 45 0.76 -5.18 18.87
CA ASP A 45 0.10 -4.34 19.88
C ASP A 45 -1.13 -3.60 19.34
N ASN A 46 -1.36 -3.63 18.02
CA ASN A 46 -2.54 -3.08 17.39
C ASN A 46 -3.06 -3.95 16.24
N TYR A 47 -4.38 -4.05 16.13
CA TYR A 47 -5.09 -4.91 15.19
C TYR A 47 -6.14 -4.13 14.42
N ALA A 48 -6.49 -4.62 13.24
CA ALA A 48 -7.58 -4.09 12.44
C ALA A 48 -8.43 -5.22 11.84
N PRO A 49 -9.71 -4.94 11.50
CA PRO A 49 -10.50 -5.87 10.72
C PRO A 49 -9.78 -6.27 9.43
N LYS A 50 -9.87 -7.54 9.05
CA LYS A 50 -9.11 -8.08 7.90
C LYS A 50 -9.26 -7.30 6.61
N VAL A 51 -10.41 -6.68 6.36
CA VAL A 51 -10.64 -5.84 5.18
C VAL A 51 -9.76 -4.58 5.20
N ILE A 52 -9.57 -3.97 6.37
CA ILE A 52 -8.74 -2.78 6.55
C ILE A 52 -7.26 -3.14 6.45
N ALA A 53 -6.84 -4.24 7.08
CA ALA A 53 -5.46 -4.71 6.97
C ALA A 53 -5.10 -5.14 5.54
N ALA A 54 -5.98 -5.90 4.87
CA ALA A 54 -5.74 -6.44 3.54
C ALA A 54 -5.81 -5.38 2.42
N PHE A 55 -6.68 -4.37 2.54
CA PHE A 55 -6.90 -3.41 1.45
C PHE A 55 -6.64 -1.96 1.85
N GLY A 56 -6.91 -1.58 3.11
CA GLY A 56 -6.71 -0.22 3.59
C GLY A 56 -5.24 0.20 3.58
N VAL A 57 -4.35 -0.64 4.10
CA VAL A 57 -2.90 -0.35 4.11
C VAL A 57 -2.32 -0.26 2.69
N PRO A 58 -2.54 -1.24 1.79
CA PRO A 58 -2.10 -1.11 0.40
C PRO A 58 -2.68 0.10 -0.33
N LEU A 59 -3.95 0.45 -0.10
CA LEU A 59 -4.59 1.63 -0.68
C LEU A 59 -3.94 2.93 -0.19
N LEU A 60 -3.68 3.05 1.12
CA LEU A 60 -2.96 4.19 1.68
C LEU A 60 -1.59 4.35 1.01
N MET A 61 -0.84 3.27 0.86
CA MET A 61 0.47 3.30 0.20
C MET A 61 0.38 3.73 -1.28
N LEU A 62 -0.62 3.25 -2.01
CA LEU A 62 -0.87 3.69 -3.39
C LEU A 62 -1.19 5.20 -3.44
N CYS A 63 -2.04 5.70 -2.54
CA CYS A 63 -2.35 7.13 -2.46
C CYS A 63 -1.11 7.98 -2.16
N ILE A 64 -0.26 7.55 -1.22
CA ILE A 64 1.00 8.24 -0.89
C ILE A 64 1.93 8.26 -2.11
N HIS A 65 2.07 7.13 -2.82
CA HIS A 65 2.87 7.03 -4.04
C HIS A 65 2.40 8.02 -5.12
N LEU A 66 1.10 8.03 -5.42
CA LEU A 66 0.51 8.93 -6.42
C LEU A 66 0.67 10.40 -6.04
N TYR A 67 0.44 10.73 -4.76
CA TYR A 67 0.61 12.10 -4.25
C TYR A 67 2.07 12.56 -4.34
N THR A 68 3.00 11.72 -3.90
CA THR A 68 4.44 12.02 -3.92
C THR A 68 4.93 12.22 -5.35
N TRP A 69 4.52 11.35 -6.27
CA TRP A 69 4.84 11.48 -7.69
C TRP A 69 4.33 12.81 -8.27
N PHE A 70 3.05 13.13 -8.02
CA PHE A 70 2.44 14.38 -8.47
C PHE A 70 3.16 15.61 -7.92
N ARG A 71 3.57 15.58 -6.65
CA ARG A 71 4.34 16.67 -6.04
C ARG A 71 5.70 16.84 -6.70
N LEU A 72 6.49 15.78 -6.81
CA LEU A 72 7.85 15.83 -7.35
C LEU A 72 7.90 16.24 -8.82
N GLU A 73 6.88 15.93 -9.61
CA GLU A 73 6.84 16.32 -11.02
C GLU A 73 6.33 17.75 -11.25
N ASN A 74 5.56 18.30 -10.32
CA ASN A 74 5.04 19.67 -10.39
C ASN A 74 5.93 20.71 -9.71
N GLU A 75 6.97 20.29 -9.00
CA GLU A 75 8.05 21.18 -8.56
C GLU A 75 8.94 21.50 -9.78
N ALA A 76 8.58 22.59 -10.46
CA ALA A 76 9.34 23.23 -11.54
C ALA A 76 10.13 24.43 -11.01
#